data_AF-A0A7Y5LEQ5-F1
#
_entry.id   AF-A0A7Y5LEQ5-F1
#
_cell.length_a   1.000
_cell.length_b   1.000
_cell.length_c   1.000
_cell.angle_alpha   90.00
_cell.angle_beta   90.00
_cell.angle_gamma   90.00
#
_symmetry.space_group_name_H-M   'P 1'
#
loop_
_entity.id
_entity.type
_entity.pdbx_description
1 polymer ?
#
loop_
_entity_poly.entity_id
_entity_poly.type
_entity_poly.pdbx_seq_one_letter_code
_entity_poly.pdbx_strand_id
1 'polypeptide(L)'
;MIIGAPIRGIVSGLAYIRDTIIINDAFLSELNSQITEKKLPADGTATITIAAREIKHAPNYILRLTNYKVVVIADEYDAAGGSIDVSGAAGANGVKGPNGAKGYASATPQNNKDGKPGGPGGSGQPGGKGMPLQLFCKRLKQANLLSRGGSGGSGGAGGTGGEGGNAKIIVVDPDGGKFQEYIGTNGGNGGRGGDGAAGGSGCHVTVRYVER
;
A
#
# COMPACT_ATOMS: atom_id res chain seq x y z
N MET A 1 -33.25 24.99 22.89
CA MET A 1 -31.97 25.67 22.62
C MET A 1 -31.02 24.63 22.04
N ILE A 2 -31.01 24.47 20.71
CA ILE A 2 -30.09 23.56 20.02
C ILE A 2 -28.81 24.35 19.79
N ILE A 3 -27.75 24.00 20.50
CA ILE A 3 -26.43 24.60 20.33
C ILE A 3 -25.90 24.06 18.98
N GLY A 4 -25.98 24.89 17.94
CA GLY A 4 -25.45 24.56 16.63
C GLY A 4 -23.93 24.33 16.73
N ALA A 5 -23.50 23.09 16.56
CA ALA A 5 -22.08 22.79 16.41
C ALA A 5 -21.54 23.59 15.20
N PRO A 6 -20.37 24.24 15.30
CA PRO A 6 -19.80 24.95 14.18
C PRO A 6 -19.56 23.95 13.04
N ILE A 7 -20.21 24.19 11.90
CA ILE A 7 -19.92 23.50 10.64
C ILE A 7 -18.48 23.86 10.28
N ARG A 8 -17.52 23.02 10.71
CA ARG A 8 -16.13 23.12 10.28
C ARG A 8 -16.11 22.77 8.79
N GLY A 9 -16.14 23.79 7.94
CA GLY A 9 -16.01 23.62 6.50
C GLY A 9 -14.77 22.81 6.19
N ILE A 10 -14.95 21.71 5.46
CA ILE A 10 -13.83 20.93 4.93
C ILE A 10 -13.10 21.84 3.95
N VAL A 11 -11.85 22.15 4.24
CA VAL A 11 -11.00 22.94 3.34
C VAL A 11 -10.63 22.04 2.17
N SER A 12 -11.11 22.36 0.97
CA SER A 12 -10.94 21.55 -0.25
C SER A 12 -9.63 21.83 -1.00
N GLY A 13 -8.76 22.69 -0.46
CA GLY A 13 -7.46 22.95 -1.07
C GLY A 13 -6.51 23.82 -0.26
N LEU A 14 -5.26 23.84 -0.72
CA LEU A 14 -4.16 24.59 -0.13
C LEU A 14 -3.46 25.35 -1.25
N ALA A 15 -3.33 26.67 -1.11
CA ALA A 15 -2.48 27.47 -1.99
C ALA A 15 -1.21 27.90 -1.23
N TYR A 16 -0.06 27.60 -1.81
CA TYR A 16 1.26 28.02 -1.34
C TYR A 16 1.83 29.01 -2.36
N ILE A 17 1.97 30.27 -1.96
CA ILE A 17 2.32 31.38 -2.87
C ILE A 17 3.53 32.15 -2.34
N ARG A 18 4.59 32.29 -3.13
CA ARG A 18 5.82 33.04 -2.82
C ARG A 18 6.39 33.68 -4.09
N ASP A 19 7.37 34.58 -3.98
CA ASP A 19 8.09 35.06 -5.18
C ASP A 19 8.97 33.95 -5.78
N THR A 20 9.73 33.26 -4.93
CA THR A 20 10.60 32.14 -5.32
C THR A 20 10.34 30.94 -4.41
N ILE A 21 10.25 29.75 -5.00
CA ILE A 21 10.11 28.48 -4.27
C ILE A 21 11.25 27.55 -4.69
N ILE A 22 11.94 26.99 -3.69
CA ILE A 22 12.92 25.92 -3.88
C ILE A 22 12.31 24.62 -3.38
N ILE A 23 11.99 23.71 -4.29
CA ILE A 23 11.44 22.39 -4.00
C ILE A 23 12.58 21.49 -3.51
N ASN A 24 12.56 21.22 -2.21
CA ASN A 24 13.50 20.38 -1.46
C ASN A 24 12.82 19.84 -0.19
N ASP A 25 13.57 19.19 0.70
CA ASP A 25 13.04 18.64 1.96
C ASP A 25 12.43 19.71 2.89
N ALA A 26 13.01 20.92 2.92
CA ALA A 26 12.52 22.01 3.75
C ALA A 26 11.15 22.49 3.27
N PHE A 27 10.98 22.67 1.96
CA PHE A 27 9.70 23.00 1.36
C PHE A 27 8.65 21.90 1.62
N LEU A 28 9.01 20.62 1.43
CA LEU A 28 8.09 19.51 1.68
C LEU A 28 7.65 19.46 3.16
N SER A 29 8.58 19.72 4.09
CA SER A 29 8.27 19.78 5.52
C SER A 29 7.29 20.90 5.85
N GLU A 30 7.50 22.11 5.30
CA GLU A 30 6.58 23.24 5.46
C GLU A 30 5.20 22.93 4.85
N LEU A 31 5.17 22.38 3.64
CA LEU A 31 3.94 22.00 2.95
C LEU A 31 3.14 20.96 3.76
N ASN A 32 3.80 19.93 4.28
CA ASN A 32 3.17 18.89 5.12
C ASN A 32 2.61 19.45 6.43
N SER A 33 3.30 20.42 7.04
CA SER A 33 2.79 21.14 8.20
C SER A 33 1.47 21.83 7.89
N GLN A 34 1.38 22.54 6.76
CA GLN A 34 0.15 23.22 6.34
C GLN A 34 -0.98 22.24 5.96
N ILE A 35 -0.66 21.10 5.33
CA ILE A 35 -1.62 20.03 5.04
C ILE A 35 -2.24 19.52 6.33
N THR A 36 -1.42 19.28 7.35
CA THR A 36 -1.85 18.77 8.65
C THR A 36 -2.66 19.81 9.42
N GLU A 37 -2.19 21.06 9.49
CA GLU A 37 -2.87 22.17 10.15
C GLU A 37 -4.27 22.40 9.57
N LYS A 38 -4.39 22.41 8.24
CA LYS A 38 -5.66 22.60 7.53
C LYS A 38 -6.49 21.33 7.39
N LYS A 39 -5.97 20.18 7.85
CA LYS A 39 -6.62 18.86 7.77
C LYS A 39 -7.08 18.52 6.36
N LEU A 40 -6.21 18.74 5.37
CA LEU A 40 -6.53 18.47 3.97
C LEU A 40 -6.76 16.96 3.76
N PRO A 41 -7.91 16.55 3.19
CA PRO A 41 -8.21 15.13 2.98
C PRO A 41 -7.28 14.51 1.94
N ALA A 42 -6.67 13.37 2.28
CA ALA A 42 -5.78 12.59 1.43
C ALA A 42 -6.54 11.52 0.62
N ASP A 43 -7.68 11.88 0.05
CA ASP A 43 -8.59 11.00 -0.70
C ASP A 43 -8.68 11.35 -2.21
N GLY A 44 -7.82 12.26 -2.67
CA GLY A 44 -7.82 12.75 -4.06
C GLY A 44 -8.86 13.83 -4.33
N THR A 45 -9.61 14.30 -3.33
CA THR A 45 -10.55 15.43 -3.52
C THR A 45 -9.85 16.78 -3.45
N ALA A 46 -8.88 16.92 -2.53
CA ALA A 46 -8.16 18.16 -2.26
C ALA A 46 -7.15 18.54 -3.36
N THR A 47 -6.99 19.85 -3.56
CA THR A 47 -6.03 20.42 -4.52
C THR A 47 -4.95 21.23 -3.81
N ILE A 48 -3.68 20.98 -4.15
CA ILE A 48 -2.52 21.76 -3.73
C ILE A 48 -2.08 22.63 -4.90
N THR A 49 -2.14 23.95 -4.72
CA THR A 49 -1.66 24.93 -5.68
C THR A 49 -0.32 25.49 -5.21
N ILE A 50 0.72 25.36 -6.02
CA ILE A 50 2.05 25.92 -5.78
C ILE A 50 2.26 27.02 -6.81
N ALA A 51 2.33 28.27 -6.36
CA ALA A 51 2.46 29.42 -7.25
C ALA A 51 3.66 30.29 -6.87
N ALA A 52 4.51 30.61 -7.85
CA ALA A 52 5.59 31.57 -7.68
C ALA A 52 5.98 32.26 -8.97
N ARG A 53 6.85 33.27 -8.91
CA ARG A 53 7.51 33.77 -10.12
C ARG A 53 8.55 32.75 -10.59
N GLU A 54 9.35 32.21 -9.67
CA GLU A 54 10.36 31.20 -9.97
C GLU A 54 10.19 29.96 -9.09
N ILE A 55 10.11 28.78 -9.72
CA ILE A 55 10.09 27.48 -9.04
C ILE A 55 11.30 26.69 -9.50
N LYS A 56 12.17 26.33 -8.56
CA LYS A 56 13.37 25.52 -8.79
C LYS A 56 13.33 24.28 -7.92
N HIS A 57 13.78 23.15 -8.43
CA HIS A 57 14.06 21.99 -7.61
C HIS A 57 15.51 22.00 -7.12
N ALA A 58 15.76 21.41 -5.95
CA ALA A 58 17.08 20.86 -5.67
C ALA A 58 17.42 19.76 -6.71
N PRO A 59 18.70 19.59 -7.09
CA PRO A 59 19.08 18.64 -8.14
C PRO A 59 18.53 17.23 -7.91
N ASN A 60 17.88 16.64 -8.91
CA ASN A 60 17.26 15.31 -8.88
C ASN A 60 16.19 15.10 -7.79
N TYR A 61 15.69 16.16 -7.15
CA TYR A 61 14.72 16.03 -6.06
C TYR A 61 13.33 15.66 -6.57
N ILE A 62 12.69 14.70 -5.90
CA ILE A 62 11.34 14.21 -6.22
C ILE A 62 10.35 14.74 -5.19
N LEU A 63 9.49 15.67 -5.60
CA LEU A 63 8.35 16.09 -4.80
C LEU A 63 7.20 15.09 -4.96
N ARG A 64 7.00 14.23 -3.96
CA ARG A 64 5.91 13.24 -3.96
C ARG A 64 4.70 13.76 -3.18
N LEU A 65 3.55 13.84 -3.86
CA LEU A 65 2.27 14.30 -3.29
C LEU A 65 1.14 13.31 -3.63
N THR A 66 1.22 12.12 -3.04
CA THR A 66 0.22 11.06 -3.25
C THR A 66 -1.15 11.48 -2.70
N ASN A 67 -2.21 11.14 -3.45
CA ASN A 67 -3.61 11.44 -3.13
C ASN A 67 -4.00 12.93 -3.09
N TYR A 68 -3.20 13.81 -3.72
CA TYR A 68 -3.57 15.21 -3.92
C TYR A 68 -3.54 15.57 -5.40
N LYS A 69 -4.50 16.38 -5.85
CA LYS A 69 -4.40 17.07 -7.14
C LYS A 69 -3.37 18.18 -7.00
N VAL A 70 -2.53 18.39 -8.02
CA VAL A 70 -1.49 19.41 -7.95
C VAL A 70 -1.62 20.38 -9.12
N VAL A 71 -1.58 21.67 -8.79
CA VAL A 71 -1.53 22.76 -9.77
C VAL A 71 -0.28 23.59 -9.49
N VAL A 72 0.58 23.71 -10.49
CA VAL A 72 1.82 24.50 -10.41
C VAL A 72 1.68 25.69 -11.35
N ILE A 73 1.97 26.88 -10.84
CA ILE A 73 1.91 28.13 -11.60
C ILE A 73 3.24 28.86 -11.43
N ALA A 74 3.97 29.10 -12.51
CA ALA A 74 5.26 29.75 -12.47
C ALA A 74 5.48 30.70 -13.64
N ASP A 75 6.28 31.75 -13.49
CA ASP A 75 6.87 32.38 -14.69
C ASP A 75 7.99 31.47 -15.22
N GLU A 76 8.84 30.96 -14.34
CA GLU A 76 9.91 30.03 -14.68
C GLU A 76 9.84 28.77 -13.80
N TYR A 77 9.82 27.61 -14.45
CA TYR A 77 9.89 26.31 -13.79
C TYR A 77 11.14 25.53 -14.24
N ASP A 78 11.94 25.12 -13.26
CA ASP A 78 13.18 24.36 -13.46
C ASP A 78 13.25 23.16 -12.50
N ALA A 79 13.08 21.96 -13.03
CA ALA A 79 13.19 20.75 -12.23
C ALA A 79 14.63 20.30 -11.95
N ALA A 80 15.66 20.84 -12.60
CA ALA A 80 17.06 20.44 -12.35
C ALA A 80 17.27 18.90 -12.25
N GLY A 81 16.68 18.14 -13.18
CA GLY A 81 16.66 16.66 -13.20
C GLY A 81 15.67 15.99 -12.25
N GLY A 82 15.08 16.74 -11.32
CA GLY A 82 14.04 16.30 -10.38
C GLY A 82 12.67 16.05 -11.03
N SER A 83 11.69 15.75 -10.18
CA SER A 83 10.32 15.46 -10.63
C SER A 83 9.23 15.87 -9.63
N ILE A 84 8.01 16.00 -10.12
CA ILE A 84 6.80 15.97 -9.30
C ILE A 84 6.10 14.64 -9.54
N ASP A 85 5.86 13.89 -8.48
CA ASP A 85 5.25 12.56 -8.52
C ASP A 85 3.94 12.52 -7.75
N VAL A 86 2.84 12.49 -8.49
CA VAL A 86 1.48 12.35 -7.97
C VAL A 86 0.90 10.97 -8.29
N SER A 87 1.77 9.97 -8.48
CA SER A 87 1.36 8.59 -8.72
C SER A 87 0.61 8.00 -7.52
N GLY A 88 -0.30 7.07 -7.81
CA GLY A 88 -1.08 6.38 -6.79
C GLY A 88 -0.24 5.45 -5.92
N ALA A 89 -0.69 5.23 -4.69
CA ALA A 89 -0.03 4.33 -3.74
C ALA A 89 -0.13 2.86 -4.19
N ALA A 90 0.87 2.05 -3.86
CA ALA A 90 0.79 0.61 -4.03
C ALA A 90 -0.31 0.01 -3.14
N GLY A 91 -1.04 -0.96 -3.67
CA GLY A 91 -1.98 -1.75 -2.90
C GLY A 91 -1.27 -2.66 -1.90
N ALA A 92 -1.89 -2.87 -0.73
CA ALA A 92 -1.35 -3.76 0.29
C ALA A 92 -1.35 -5.21 -0.18
N ASN A 93 -0.32 -5.98 0.17
CA ASN A 93 -0.27 -7.41 -0.11
C ASN A 93 -1.26 -8.17 0.76
N GLY A 94 -1.76 -9.29 0.22
CA GLY A 94 -2.57 -10.22 0.97
C GLY A 94 -1.80 -10.88 2.11
N VAL A 95 -2.51 -11.16 3.21
CA VAL A 95 -1.91 -11.78 4.39
C VAL A 95 -1.72 -13.27 4.16
N LYS A 96 -0.65 -13.86 4.70
CA LYS A 96 -0.45 -15.31 4.66
C LYS A 96 -1.57 -16.04 5.42
N GLY A 97 -2.05 -17.14 4.87
CA GLY A 97 -2.99 -18.03 5.55
C GLY A 97 -2.36 -18.71 6.78
N PRO A 98 -3.15 -18.99 7.84
CA PRO A 98 -2.65 -19.67 9.03
C PRO A 98 -2.22 -21.10 8.69
N ASN A 99 -1.17 -21.58 9.32
CA ASN A 99 -0.79 -22.99 9.19
C ASN A 99 -1.83 -23.89 9.85
N GLY A 100 -2.00 -25.09 9.30
CA GLY A 100 -2.84 -26.12 9.88
C GLY A 100 -2.26 -26.62 11.22
N ALA A 101 -3.15 -26.94 12.16
CA ALA A 101 -2.76 -27.56 13.42
C ALA A 101 -2.19 -28.96 13.18
N LYS A 102 -1.15 -29.34 13.94
CA LYS A 102 -0.59 -30.70 13.87
C LYS A 102 -1.61 -31.75 14.29
N GLY A 103 -1.52 -32.92 13.67
CA GLY A 103 -2.24 -34.11 14.04
C GLY A 103 -1.69 -34.73 15.32
N TYR A 104 -2.37 -35.78 15.77
CA TYR A 104 -2.05 -36.53 16.96
C TYR A 104 -2.33 -38.01 16.72
N ALA A 105 -1.36 -38.87 17.03
CA ALA A 105 -1.54 -40.32 17.02
C ALA A 105 -1.51 -40.83 18.47
N SER A 106 -2.28 -41.88 18.75
CA SER A 106 -2.47 -42.48 20.07
C SER A 106 -2.53 -44.00 19.95
N ALA A 107 -2.30 -44.67 21.08
CA ALA A 107 -2.46 -46.12 21.19
C ALA A 107 -3.91 -46.59 21.04
N THR A 108 -4.86 -45.68 21.24
CA THR A 108 -6.29 -45.92 21.00
C THR A 108 -6.65 -45.31 19.65
N PRO A 109 -6.90 -46.11 18.59
CA PRO A 109 -7.08 -45.59 17.24
C PRO A 109 -8.19 -44.54 17.10
N GLN A 110 -9.23 -44.63 17.94
CA GLN A 110 -10.34 -43.68 17.98
C GLN A 110 -9.92 -42.27 18.42
N ASN A 111 -8.76 -42.12 19.07
CA ASN A 111 -8.22 -40.83 19.52
C ASN A 111 -7.28 -40.18 18.50
N ASN A 112 -6.99 -40.87 17.38
CA ASN A 112 -6.15 -40.35 16.32
C ASN A 112 -6.82 -39.15 15.63
N LYS A 113 -6.02 -38.14 15.34
CA LYS A 113 -6.42 -36.94 14.61
C LYS A 113 -5.39 -36.65 13.53
N ASP A 114 -5.86 -36.50 12.30
CA ASP A 114 -5.02 -36.01 11.21
C ASP A 114 -4.60 -34.56 11.45
N GLY A 115 -3.51 -34.15 10.80
CA GLY A 115 -3.15 -32.74 10.69
C GLY A 115 -4.28 -31.96 10.02
N LYS A 116 -4.57 -30.77 10.54
CA LYS A 116 -5.57 -29.89 9.92
C LYS A 116 -5.01 -29.25 8.66
N PRO A 117 -5.86 -28.94 7.67
CA PRO A 117 -5.40 -28.18 6.51
C PRO A 117 -4.93 -26.77 6.91
N GLY A 118 -4.00 -26.21 6.13
CA GLY A 118 -3.66 -24.79 6.20
C GLY A 118 -4.80 -23.91 5.69
N GLY A 119 -4.91 -22.71 6.25
CA GLY A 119 -5.89 -21.72 5.80
C GLY A 119 -5.48 -21.03 4.49
N PRO A 120 -6.43 -20.45 3.74
CA PRO A 120 -6.13 -19.72 2.51
C PRO A 120 -5.36 -18.43 2.80
N GLY A 121 -4.54 -18.00 1.84
CA GLY A 121 -3.97 -16.65 1.84
C GLY A 121 -5.03 -15.60 1.52
N GLY A 122 -4.88 -14.40 2.07
CA GLY A 122 -5.72 -13.25 1.74
C GLY A 122 -5.40 -12.69 0.36
N SER A 123 -6.37 -12.05 -0.29
CA SER A 123 -6.12 -11.35 -1.56
C SER A 123 -5.35 -10.04 -1.35
N GLY A 124 -4.59 -9.63 -2.35
CA GLY A 124 -4.01 -8.29 -2.40
C GLY A 124 -5.08 -7.20 -2.49
N GLN A 125 -4.70 -5.96 -2.19
CA GLN A 125 -5.56 -4.78 -2.36
C GLN A 125 -5.24 -4.05 -3.66
N PRO A 126 -6.23 -3.41 -4.31
CA PRO A 126 -5.98 -2.63 -5.52
C PRO A 126 -4.95 -1.51 -5.32
N GLY A 127 -4.22 -1.18 -6.39
CA GLY A 127 -3.37 0.01 -6.42
C GLY A 127 -4.20 1.29 -6.47
N GLY A 128 -3.70 2.36 -5.86
CA GLY A 128 -4.32 3.69 -5.93
C GLY A 128 -4.23 4.31 -7.32
N LYS A 129 -5.20 5.14 -7.69
CA LYS A 129 -5.12 5.93 -8.93
C LYS A 129 -4.05 7.02 -8.82
N GLY A 130 -3.41 7.37 -9.93
CA GLY A 130 -2.63 8.62 -10.04
C GLY A 130 -3.55 9.84 -9.94
N MET A 131 -2.99 11.00 -9.58
CA MET A 131 -3.75 12.24 -9.46
C MET A 131 -3.47 13.23 -10.60
N PRO A 132 -4.42 14.11 -10.94
CA PRO A 132 -4.18 15.19 -11.89
C PRO A 132 -3.02 16.09 -11.47
N LEU A 133 -2.16 16.42 -12.44
CA LEU A 133 -1.08 17.39 -12.29
C LEU A 133 -1.14 18.39 -13.44
N GLN A 134 -1.24 19.69 -13.11
CA GLN A 134 -1.27 20.77 -14.07
C GLN A 134 -0.09 21.72 -13.82
N LEU A 135 0.66 22.04 -14.86
CA LEU A 135 1.73 23.04 -14.83
C LEU A 135 1.40 24.17 -15.80
N PHE A 136 1.31 25.38 -15.29
CA PHE A 136 1.19 26.61 -16.05
C PHE A 136 2.50 27.37 -15.93
N CYS A 137 3.21 27.59 -17.03
CA CYS A 137 4.43 28.39 -16.96
C CYS A 137 4.72 29.23 -18.20
N LYS A 138 5.51 30.30 -18.06
CA LYS A 138 6.01 31.04 -19.23
C LYS A 138 7.24 30.36 -19.82
N ARG A 139 8.16 29.91 -18.95
CA ARG A 139 9.39 29.21 -19.33
C ARG A 139 9.51 27.89 -18.58
N LEU A 140 9.71 26.82 -19.35
CA LEU A 140 9.98 25.47 -18.87
C LEU A 140 11.40 25.06 -19.26
N LYS A 141 12.25 24.73 -18.29
CA LYS A 141 13.60 24.23 -18.57
C LYS A 141 13.64 22.71 -18.60
N GLN A 142 13.52 22.09 -17.43
CA GLN A 142 13.45 20.65 -17.25
C GLN A 142 12.21 20.32 -16.44
N ALA A 143 11.51 19.24 -16.79
CA ALA A 143 10.39 18.74 -16.01
C ALA A 143 10.16 17.26 -16.25
N ASN A 144 10.12 16.52 -15.14
CA ASN A 144 9.57 15.18 -15.08
C ASN A 144 8.30 15.25 -14.22
N LEU A 145 7.15 15.02 -14.84
CA LEU A 145 5.84 15.13 -14.21
C LEU A 145 5.16 13.75 -14.30
N LEU A 146 4.92 13.11 -13.15
CA LEU A 146 4.51 11.71 -13.09
C LEU A 146 3.12 11.58 -12.46
N SER A 147 2.21 10.89 -13.14
CA SER A 147 0.89 10.51 -12.62
C SER A 147 0.53 9.08 -13.04
N ARG A 148 1.23 8.11 -12.47
CA ARG A 148 0.99 6.69 -12.73
C ARG A 148 -0.02 6.13 -11.74
N GLY A 149 -0.69 5.04 -12.11
CA GLY A 149 -1.39 4.23 -11.12
C GLY A 149 -0.38 3.51 -10.23
N GLY A 150 -0.77 3.25 -8.99
CA GLY A 150 -0.01 2.39 -8.10
C GLY A 150 -0.12 0.92 -8.52
N SER A 151 0.88 0.10 -8.18
CA SER A 151 0.80 -1.34 -8.39
C SER A 151 -0.31 -1.96 -7.52
N GLY A 152 -0.96 -3.00 -8.01
CA GLY A 152 -1.82 -3.83 -7.16
C GLY A 152 -0.98 -4.64 -6.18
N GLY A 153 -1.54 -4.92 -5.01
CA GLY A 153 -0.92 -5.81 -4.03
C GLY A 153 -0.88 -7.25 -4.53
N SER A 154 0.17 -7.99 -4.18
CA SER A 154 0.22 -9.42 -4.45
C SER A 154 -0.75 -10.18 -3.56
N GLY A 155 -1.20 -11.36 -4.00
CA GLY A 155 -1.91 -12.28 -3.11
C GLY A 155 -1.01 -12.83 -2.01
N GLY A 156 -1.62 -13.19 -0.87
CA GLY A 156 -0.93 -13.82 0.25
C GLY A 156 -0.67 -15.30 -0.01
N ALA A 157 0.42 -15.85 0.50
CA ALA A 157 0.64 -17.30 0.43
C ALA A 157 -0.41 -18.07 1.24
N GLY A 158 -0.76 -19.28 0.80
CA GLY A 158 -1.54 -20.20 1.61
C GLY A 158 -0.77 -20.67 2.85
N GLY A 159 -1.49 -21.05 3.90
CA GLY A 159 -0.88 -21.68 5.07
C GLY A 159 -0.36 -23.08 4.75
N THR A 160 0.69 -23.53 5.43
CA THR A 160 1.11 -24.92 5.28
C THR A 160 0.09 -25.84 5.95
N GLY A 161 -0.06 -27.07 5.45
CA GLY A 161 -0.82 -28.08 6.16
C GLY A 161 -0.17 -28.46 7.48
N GLY A 162 -0.96 -28.93 8.43
CA GLY A 162 -0.44 -29.47 9.69
C GLY A 162 0.24 -30.81 9.45
N GLU A 163 1.36 -31.07 10.13
CA GLU A 163 1.99 -32.39 10.10
C GLU A 163 1.05 -33.46 10.66
N GLY A 164 1.16 -34.70 10.19
CA GLY A 164 0.52 -35.85 10.83
C GLY A 164 1.14 -36.17 12.19
N GLY A 165 0.40 -36.88 13.04
CA GLY A 165 0.89 -37.38 14.33
C GLY A 165 1.60 -38.72 14.16
N ASN A 166 2.61 -38.98 14.99
CA ASN A 166 3.30 -40.27 15.07
C ASN A 166 3.22 -40.81 16.50
N ALA A 167 2.94 -42.11 16.64
CA ALA A 167 2.90 -42.82 17.91
C ALA A 167 3.55 -44.19 17.79
N LYS A 168 4.01 -44.70 18.93
CA LYS A 168 4.58 -46.03 19.08
C LYS A 168 3.81 -46.77 20.16
N ILE A 169 3.28 -47.94 19.82
CA ILE A 169 2.59 -48.82 20.74
C ILE A 169 3.48 -50.02 21.02
N ILE A 170 3.49 -50.47 22.28
CA ILE A 170 4.05 -51.76 22.66
C ILE A 170 2.87 -52.68 22.90
N VAL A 171 2.69 -53.67 22.02
CA VAL A 171 1.67 -54.70 22.16
C VAL A 171 2.30 -55.85 22.96
N VAL A 172 1.61 -56.28 24.01
CA VAL A 172 2.00 -57.44 24.82
C VAL A 172 1.12 -58.61 24.42
N ASP A 173 1.74 -59.66 23.90
CA ASP A 173 1.08 -60.91 23.54
C ASP A 173 0.57 -61.61 24.82
N PRO A 174 -0.60 -62.26 24.83
CA PRO A 174 -1.03 -63.16 25.90
C PRO A 174 0.06 -64.13 26.39
N ASP A 175 0.97 -64.57 25.52
CA ASP A 175 2.09 -65.46 25.86
C ASP A 175 3.34 -64.72 26.42
N GLY A 176 3.25 -63.41 26.64
CA GLY A 176 4.31 -62.57 27.24
C GLY A 176 5.29 -61.93 26.26
N GLY A 177 5.13 -62.15 24.95
CA GLY A 177 5.90 -61.48 23.89
C GLY A 177 5.63 -59.96 23.83
N LYS A 178 6.61 -59.15 23.43
CA LYS A 178 6.43 -57.71 23.20
C LYS A 178 6.84 -57.34 21.79
N PHE A 179 5.95 -56.74 21.02
CA PHE A 179 6.26 -56.18 19.71
C PHE A 179 5.85 -54.71 19.62
N GLN A 180 6.57 -53.97 18.76
CA GLN A 180 6.39 -52.54 18.58
C GLN A 180 5.59 -52.28 17.32
N GLU A 181 4.51 -51.54 17.45
CA GLU A 181 3.70 -51.07 16.33
C GLU A 181 3.84 -49.55 16.20
N TYR A 182 4.00 -49.08 14.97
CA TYR A 182 4.06 -47.65 14.66
C TYR A 182 2.73 -47.23 14.06
N ILE A 183 2.08 -46.25 14.68
CA ILE A 183 0.83 -45.67 14.19
C ILE A 183 1.09 -44.22 13.78
N GLY A 184 0.63 -43.86 12.59
CA GLY A 184 0.67 -42.50 12.07
C GLY A 184 -0.72 -41.98 11.76
N THR A 185 -0.86 -40.66 11.72
CA THR A 185 -2.02 -39.98 11.12
C THR A 185 -1.59 -39.19 9.90
N ASN A 186 -2.53 -38.86 9.02
CA ASN A 186 -2.20 -38.11 7.81
C ASN A 186 -1.82 -36.67 8.17
N GLY A 187 -0.96 -36.07 7.34
CA GLY A 187 -0.81 -34.61 7.34
C GLY A 187 -2.04 -33.92 6.74
N GLY A 188 -2.23 -32.66 7.09
CA GLY A 188 -3.18 -31.78 6.43
C GLY A 188 -2.63 -31.26 5.11
N ASN A 189 -3.54 -30.91 4.20
CA ASN A 189 -3.18 -30.25 2.95
C ASN A 189 -2.74 -28.79 3.20
N GLY A 190 -1.90 -28.26 2.31
CA GLY A 190 -1.63 -26.82 2.25
C GLY A 190 -2.88 -26.01 1.88
N GLY A 191 -2.91 -24.75 2.31
CA GLY A 191 -3.91 -23.78 1.91
C GLY A 191 -3.65 -23.21 0.52
N ARG A 192 -4.72 -22.74 -0.14
CA ARG A 192 -4.63 -22.03 -1.42
C ARG A 192 -4.01 -20.64 -1.22
N GLY A 193 -3.16 -20.19 -2.15
CA GLY A 193 -2.73 -18.79 -2.21
C GLY A 193 -3.89 -17.84 -2.52
N GLY A 194 -3.78 -16.60 -2.04
CA GLY A 194 -4.69 -15.52 -2.38
C GLY A 194 -4.41 -14.96 -3.77
N ASP A 195 -5.40 -14.27 -4.32
CA ASP A 195 -5.28 -13.64 -5.65
C ASP A 195 -4.56 -12.29 -5.54
N GLY A 196 -3.79 -11.94 -6.57
CA GLY A 196 -3.26 -10.59 -6.73
C GLY A 196 -4.36 -9.59 -7.09
N ALA A 197 -4.11 -8.30 -6.84
CA ALA A 197 -5.03 -7.23 -7.18
C ALA A 197 -4.62 -6.47 -8.43
N ALA A 198 -5.59 -5.78 -9.03
CA ALA A 198 -5.35 -4.88 -10.15
C ALA A 198 -4.51 -3.67 -9.74
N GLY A 199 -3.68 -3.18 -10.66
CA GLY A 199 -3.06 -1.87 -10.55
C GLY A 199 -4.07 -0.74 -10.64
N GLY A 200 -3.71 0.41 -10.10
CA GLY A 200 -4.47 1.64 -10.27
C GLY A 200 -4.35 2.21 -11.68
N SER A 201 -5.27 3.09 -12.05
CA SER A 201 -5.17 3.85 -13.29
C SER A 201 -4.19 5.02 -13.15
N GLY A 202 -3.46 5.36 -14.21
CA GLY A 202 -2.80 6.66 -14.31
C GLY A 202 -3.79 7.82 -14.41
N CYS A 203 -3.29 9.05 -14.39
CA CYS A 203 -4.08 10.24 -14.65
C CYS A 203 -3.37 11.20 -15.61
N HIS A 204 -4.08 12.24 -16.03
CA HIS A 204 -3.56 13.22 -16.97
C HIS A 204 -2.56 14.17 -16.29
N VAL A 205 -1.49 14.44 -17.03
CA VAL A 205 -0.55 15.53 -16.78
C VAL A 205 -0.74 16.55 -17.88
N THR A 206 -0.93 17.81 -17.50
CA THR A 206 -1.14 18.91 -18.45
C THR A 206 -0.09 19.98 -18.23
N VAL A 207 0.61 20.37 -19.30
CA VAL A 207 1.50 21.52 -19.31
C VAL A 207 0.89 22.57 -20.23
N ARG A 208 0.76 23.82 -19.75
CA ARG A 208 0.29 24.95 -20.54
C ARG A 208 1.27 26.10 -20.45
N TYR A 209 1.64 26.61 -21.61
CA TYR A 209 2.39 27.84 -21.70
C TYR A 209 1.43 29.03 -21.67
N VAL A 210 1.67 29.98 -20.79
CA VAL A 210 0.87 31.21 -20.68
C VAL A 210 1.64 32.34 -21.34
N GLU A 211 1.22 32.70 -22.56
CA GLU A 211 1.71 33.88 -23.26
C GLU A 211 1.04 35.15 -22.70
N ARG A 212 1.68 36.31 -22.93
CA ARG A 212 1.12 37.62 -22.58
C ARG A 212 0.12 38.08 -23.61
#